data_AF-W4MD49-F1
#
_entry.id   AF-W4MD49-F1
#
_cell.length_a   1.000
_cell.length_b   1.000
_cell.length_c   1.000
_cell.angle_alpha   90.00
_cell.angle_beta   90.00
_cell.angle_gamma   90.00
#
_symmetry.space_group_name_H-M   'P 1'
#
loop_
_entity.id
_entity.type
_entity.pdbx_description
1 polymer ?
#
loop_
_entity_poly.entity_id
_entity_poly.type
_entity_poly.pdbx_seq_one_letter_code
_entity_poly.pdbx_strand_id
1 'polypeptide(L)'
;MMRALGAYMLGVALGALFSAVAMAGNILPDGPGKILIEANCQSCHSLKLVVQQSMSRERWDETLTWMQKHHKLRQFSAEERRQILDYLAAKLGASAPAGTMGLMPPRPNPLLHTR
;
A
#
# COMPACT_ATOMS: atom_id res chain seq x y z
N MET A 1 -13.26 -14.44 69.71
CA MET A 1 -13.94 -14.94 68.49
C MET A 1 -14.24 -13.75 67.59
N MET A 2 -14.15 -13.94 66.26
CA MET A 2 -14.30 -12.97 65.15
C MET A 2 -13.28 -11.81 65.11
N ARG A 3 -12.14 -11.97 64.42
CA ARG A 3 -11.89 -11.91 62.95
C ARG A 3 -11.92 -10.46 62.42
N ALA A 4 -10.70 -9.98 62.18
CA ALA A 4 -10.36 -8.69 61.61
C ALA A 4 -11.06 -8.42 60.28
N LEU A 5 -11.52 -7.18 60.13
CA LEU A 5 -11.89 -6.55 58.86
C LEU A 5 -10.61 -6.37 58.02
N GLY A 6 -10.18 -7.46 57.41
CA GLY A 6 -9.00 -7.54 56.56
C GLY A 6 -9.35 -7.11 55.14
N ALA A 7 -8.87 -5.92 54.80
CA ALA A 7 -8.23 -5.59 53.54
C ALA A 7 -8.84 -6.16 52.25
N TYR A 8 -9.29 -5.20 51.44
CA TYR A 8 -9.09 -5.17 50.00
C TYR A 8 -9.91 -6.17 49.17
N MET A 9 -10.93 -5.60 48.55
CA MET A 9 -11.39 -5.86 47.19
C MET A 9 -10.21 -6.09 46.23
N LEU A 10 -9.57 -7.25 46.27
CA LEU A 10 -8.42 -7.62 45.44
C LEU A 10 -8.77 -8.88 44.65
N GLY A 11 -9.60 -8.73 43.62
CA GLY A 11 -10.05 -9.89 42.84
C GLY A 11 -10.58 -9.62 41.44
N VAL A 12 -10.46 -8.41 40.88
CA VAL A 12 -11.00 -8.12 39.52
C VAL A 12 -10.00 -7.38 38.61
N ALA A 13 -8.69 -7.42 38.88
CA ALA A 13 -7.75 -6.56 38.14
C ALA A 13 -6.47 -7.24 37.62
N LEU A 14 -6.48 -8.54 37.31
CA LEU A 14 -5.35 -9.20 36.63
C LEU A 14 -5.88 -10.09 35.49
N GLY A 15 -5.87 -9.59 34.25
CA GLY A 15 -5.85 -10.51 33.10
C GLY A 15 -6.51 -10.11 31.78
N ALA A 16 -7.12 -8.92 31.63
CA ALA A 16 -7.84 -8.58 30.38
C ALA A 16 -7.39 -7.27 29.71
N LEU A 17 -6.11 -6.89 29.85
CA LEU A 17 -5.51 -5.76 29.13
C LEU A 17 -4.52 -6.22 28.06
N PHE A 18 -4.76 -7.35 27.39
CA PHE A 18 -4.15 -7.60 26.09
C PHE A 18 -4.96 -6.81 25.05
N SER A 19 -4.49 -5.59 24.79
CA SER A 19 -4.99 -4.71 23.75
C SER A 19 -5.25 -5.49 22.45
N ALA A 20 -6.42 -5.28 21.86
CA ALA A 20 -6.69 -5.69 20.50
C ALA A 20 -5.73 -4.94 19.57
N VAL A 21 -4.60 -5.55 19.22
CA VAL A 21 -3.81 -5.12 18.08
C VAL A 21 -4.66 -5.41 16.86
N ALA A 22 -5.28 -4.37 16.29
CA ALA A 22 -5.89 -4.47 14.99
C ALA A 22 -4.79 -4.87 14.00
N MET A 23 -4.77 -6.14 13.60
CA MET A 23 -3.92 -6.60 12.51
C MET A 23 -4.31 -5.80 11.27
N ALA A 24 -3.35 -5.06 10.70
CA ALA A 24 -3.55 -4.39 9.42
C ALA A 24 -3.98 -5.45 8.41
N GLY A 25 -5.25 -5.44 8.02
CA GLY A 25 -5.80 -6.36 7.03
C GLY A 25 -4.98 -6.29 5.75
N ASN A 26 -4.80 -7.43 5.10
CA ASN A 26 -4.04 -7.54 3.87
C ASN A 26 -4.63 -6.61 2.79
N ILE A 27 -3.94 -5.49 2.51
CA ILE A 27 -4.42 -4.44 1.62
C ILE A 27 -4.18 -4.76 0.14
N LEU A 28 -3.22 -5.64 -0.15
CA LEU A 28 -2.84 -6.03 -1.49
C LEU A 28 -3.42 -7.41 -1.83
N PRO A 29 -4.10 -7.58 -2.98
CA PRO A 29 -4.56 -8.89 -3.43
C PRO A 29 -3.41 -9.90 -3.50
N ASP A 30 -3.65 -11.16 -3.14
CA ASP A 30 -2.59 -12.16 -3.20
C ASP A 30 -2.18 -12.46 -4.66
N GLY A 31 -0.87 -12.69 -4.86
CA GLY A 31 -0.33 -13.10 -6.16
C GLY A 31 1.19 -12.90 -6.30
N PRO A 32 1.79 -13.45 -7.37
CA PRO A 32 3.21 -13.27 -7.69
C PRO A 32 3.54 -11.80 -7.88
N GLY A 33 4.58 -11.30 -7.19
CA GLY A 33 4.98 -9.89 -7.24
C GLY A 33 4.45 -9.03 -6.08
N LYS A 34 3.50 -9.52 -5.28
CA LYS A 34 3.01 -8.81 -4.08
C LYS A 34 4.13 -8.35 -3.15
N ILE A 35 5.07 -9.24 -2.83
CA ILE A 35 6.22 -8.95 -1.95
C ILE A 35 7.06 -7.79 -2.52
N LEU A 36 7.21 -7.69 -3.85
CA LEU A 36 7.91 -6.58 -4.47
C LEU A 36 7.13 -5.27 -4.29
N ILE A 37 5.81 -5.27 -4.35
CA ILE A 37 5.01 -4.06 -4.08
C ILE A 37 5.16 -3.65 -2.61
N GLU A 38 5.04 -4.60 -1.68
CA GLU A 38 5.20 -4.34 -0.24
C GLU A 38 6.60 -3.80 0.08
N ALA A 39 7.65 -4.38 -0.48
CA ALA A 39 9.02 -3.96 -0.22
C ALA A 39 9.35 -2.57 -0.78
N ASN A 40 8.73 -2.16 -1.89
CA ASN A 40 9.17 -0.98 -2.64
C ASN A 40 8.20 0.21 -2.59
N CYS A 41 6.90 -0.02 -2.37
CA CYS A 41 5.88 1.02 -2.51
C CYS A 41 5.37 1.57 -1.16
N GLN A 42 5.72 0.93 -0.03
CA GLN A 42 5.30 1.39 1.30
C GLN A 42 6.36 2.24 2.04
N SER A 43 7.57 2.35 1.48
CA SER A 43 8.71 3.01 2.12
C SER A 43 8.54 4.53 2.29
N CYS A 44 7.70 5.15 1.46
CA CYS A 44 7.49 6.61 1.46
C CYS A 44 6.04 7.03 1.76
N HIS A 45 5.05 6.18 1.49
CA HIS A 45 3.63 6.45 1.74
C HIS A 45 2.85 5.15 1.93
N SER A 46 1.60 5.24 2.37
CA SER A 46 0.74 4.07 2.53
C SER A 46 0.46 3.35 1.20
N LEU A 47 0.37 2.03 1.23
CA LEU A 47 -0.10 1.21 0.10
C LEU A 47 -1.54 1.50 -0.30
N LYS A 48 -2.35 2.14 0.56
CA LYS A 48 -3.69 2.63 0.22
C LYS A 48 -3.68 3.50 -1.03
N LEU A 49 -2.69 4.39 -1.15
CA LEU A 49 -2.56 5.27 -2.30
C LEU A 49 -2.37 4.48 -3.60
N VAL A 50 -1.57 3.40 -3.56
CA VAL A 50 -1.26 2.54 -4.72
C VAL A 50 -2.51 1.78 -5.15
N VAL A 51 -3.22 1.17 -4.20
CA VAL A 51 -4.42 0.36 -4.49
C VAL A 51 -5.55 1.20 -5.08
N GLN A 52 -5.64 2.49 -4.73
CA GLN A 52 -6.68 3.39 -5.22
C GLN A 52 -6.49 3.87 -6.68
N GLN A 53 -5.32 3.69 -7.30
CA GLN A 53 -5.06 4.32 -8.61
C GLN A 53 -5.71 3.60 -9.79
N SER A 54 -5.84 2.27 -9.76
CA SER A 54 -6.37 1.43 -10.85
C SER A 54 -5.99 1.92 -12.26
N MET A 55 -4.81 1.56 -12.75
CA MET A 55 -4.24 2.09 -14.00
C MET A 55 -3.91 1.00 -15.01
N SER A 56 -3.81 1.35 -16.29
CA SER A 56 -3.26 0.43 -17.30
C SER A 56 -1.79 0.11 -17.00
N ARG A 57 -1.28 -0.97 -17.59
CA ARG A 57 0.13 -1.36 -17.42
C ARG A 57 1.09 -0.24 -17.85
N GLU A 58 0.81 0.38 -18.98
CA GLU A 58 1.63 1.45 -19.56
C GLU A 58 1.67 2.65 -18.61
N ARG A 59 0.52 3.01 -18.03
CA ARG A 59 0.44 4.11 -17.09
C ARG A 59 1.13 3.80 -15.75
N TRP A 60 1.10 2.55 -15.30
CA TRP A 60 1.93 2.09 -14.18
C TRP A 60 3.42 2.22 -14.49
N ASP A 61 3.86 1.85 -15.69
CA ASP A 61 5.27 1.93 -16.10
C ASP A 61 5.79 3.38 -16.16
N GLU A 62 4.99 4.29 -16.70
CA GLU A 62 5.25 5.73 -16.66
C GLU A 62 5.36 6.24 -15.21
N THR A 63 4.45 5.78 -14.34
CA THR A 63 4.44 6.17 -12.93
C THR A 63 5.69 5.70 -12.19
N LEU A 64 6.12 4.45 -12.39
CA LEU A 64 7.35 3.94 -11.79
C LEU A 64 8.58 4.71 -12.28
N THR A 65 8.65 4.99 -13.57
CA THR A 65 9.72 5.84 -14.16
C THR A 65 9.74 7.22 -13.53
N TRP A 66 8.57 7.83 -13.35
CA TRP A 66 8.44 9.14 -12.72
C TRP A 66 8.89 9.12 -11.26
N MET A 67 8.46 8.14 -10.48
CA MET A 67 8.86 7.99 -9.07
C MET A 67 10.37 7.76 -8.94
N GLN A 68 10.97 7.00 -9.85
CA GLN A 68 12.42 6.79 -9.87
C GLN A 68 13.18 8.08 -10.17
N LYS A 69 12.68 8.88 -11.13
CA LYS A 69 13.33 10.14 -11.53
C LYS A 69 13.17 11.26 -10.51
N HIS A 70 11.99 11.39 -9.89
CA HIS A 70 11.63 12.58 -9.10
C HIS A 70 11.47 12.30 -7.60
N HIS A 71 11.14 11.07 -7.21
CA HIS A 71 10.79 10.71 -5.82
C HIS A 71 11.73 9.68 -5.20
N LYS A 72 12.92 9.48 -5.80
CA LYS A 72 13.99 8.62 -5.28
C LYS A 72 13.55 7.17 -5.06
N LEU A 73 12.54 6.70 -5.79
CA LEU A 73 12.27 5.26 -5.87
C LEU A 73 13.52 4.60 -6.45
N ARG A 74 13.96 3.50 -5.83
CA ARG A 74 15.17 2.82 -6.28
C ARG A 74 15.02 2.30 -7.71
N GLN A 75 16.15 2.06 -8.35
CA GLN A 75 16.18 1.35 -9.62
C GLN A 75 15.84 -0.14 -9.40
N PHE A 76 15.09 -0.69 -10.35
CA PHE A 76 14.73 -2.09 -10.40
C PHE A 76 15.56 -2.76 -11.49
N SER A 77 15.91 -4.03 -11.29
CA SER A 77 16.35 -4.87 -12.40
C SER A 77 15.22 -5.02 -13.45
N ALA A 78 15.57 -5.41 -14.67
CA ALA A 78 14.58 -5.66 -15.73
C ALA A 78 13.55 -6.72 -15.31
N GLU A 79 14.00 -7.75 -14.58
CA GLU A 79 13.16 -8.81 -14.03
C GLU A 79 12.18 -8.27 -12.98
N GLU A 80 12.68 -7.56 -11.96
CA GLU A 80 11.84 -6.96 -10.92
C GLU A 80 10.80 -6.01 -11.51
N ARG A 81 11.22 -5.16 -12.47
CA ARG A 81 10.30 -4.22 -13.13
C ARG A 81 9.18 -4.96 -13.84
N ARG A 82 9.50 -6.05 -14.57
CA ARG A 82 8.50 -6.87 -15.24
C ARG A 82 7.51 -7.47 -14.24
N GLN A 83 8.01 -8.09 -13.16
CA GLN A 83 7.17 -8.71 -12.13
C GLN A 83 6.26 -7.70 -11.42
N ILE A 84 6.79 -6.51 -11.11
CA ILE A 84 6.01 -5.41 -10.53
C ILE A 84 4.89 -5.00 -11.48
N LEU A 85 5.19 -4.76 -12.77
CA LEU A 85 4.19 -4.35 -13.75
C LEU A 85 3.15 -5.44 -14.01
N ASP A 86 3.56 -6.70 -14.04
CA ASP A 86 2.66 -7.86 -14.21
C ASP A 86 1.65 -7.90 -13.06
N TYR A 87 2.13 -7.76 -11.82
CA TYR A 87 1.26 -7.72 -10.65
C TYR A 87 0.34 -6.50 -10.65
N LEU A 88 0.88 -5.30 -10.86
CA LEU A 88 0.09 -4.06 -10.86
C LEU A 88 -1.00 -4.09 -11.92
N ALA A 89 -0.70 -4.55 -13.14
CA ALA A 89 -1.69 -4.64 -14.20
C ALA A 89 -2.73 -5.74 -13.92
N ALA A 90 -2.32 -6.90 -13.41
CA ALA A 90 -3.23 -8.03 -13.17
C ALA A 90 -4.14 -7.81 -11.95
N LYS A 91 -3.65 -7.15 -10.91
CA LYS A 91 -4.37 -6.99 -9.63
C LYS A 91 -4.95 -5.60 -9.43
N LEU A 92 -4.30 -4.57 -9.98
CA LEU A 92 -4.65 -3.15 -9.83
C LEU A 92 -4.80 -2.47 -11.21
N GLY A 93 -5.20 -3.25 -12.22
CA GLY A 93 -5.49 -2.77 -13.57
C GLY A 93 -6.83 -2.04 -13.65
N ALA A 94 -6.95 -1.07 -14.56
CA ALA A 94 -8.26 -0.54 -14.94
C ALA A 94 -9.03 -1.61 -15.75
N SER A 95 -10.27 -1.90 -15.35
CA SER A 95 -11.17 -2.75 -16.14
C SER A 95 -11.93 -1.88 -17.16
N ALA A 96 -11.89 -2.28 -18.43
CA ALA A 96 -12.47 -1.64 -19.63
C ALA A 96 -11.49 -0.75 -20.45
N PRO A 97 -11.57 -0.79 -21.79
CA PRO A 97 -10.69 -0.02 -22.66
C PRO A 97 -10.89 1.47 -22.37
N ALA A 98 -9.83 2.26 -22.56
CA ALA A 98 -9.81 3.72 -22.42
C ALA A 98 -10.73 4.43 -23.44
N GLY A 99 -12.01 4.10 -23.47
CA GLY A 99 -13.02 4.52 -24.43
C GLY A 99 -14.26 4.98 -23.67
N THR A 100 -14.11 6.06 -22.91
CA THR A 100 -15.14 7.03 -22.41
C THR A 100 -14.61 7.85 -21.23
N MET A 101 -13.51 7.42 -20.59
CA MET A 101 -12.61 8.29 -19.80
C MET A 101 -11.43 8.84 -20.64
N GLY A 102 -11.59 8.90 -21.96
CA GLY A 102 -10.58 9.34 -22.94
C GLY A 102 -10.40 10.86 -23.06
N LEU A 103 -10.80 11.64 -22.05
CA LEU A 103 -10.58 13.10 -22.02
C LEU A 103 -9.80 13.57 -20.78
N MET A 104 -9.33 12.67 -19.93
CA MET A 104 -8.28 13.06 -18.99
C MET A 104 -6.94 12.81 -19.69
N PRO A 105 -6.28 13.85 -20.25
CA PRO A 105 -4.90 13.68 -20.65
C PRO A 105 -4.11 13.15 -19.45
N PRO A 106 -3.01 12.38 -19.67
CA PRO A 106 -2.11 12.05 -18.58
C PRO A 106 -1.85 13.34 -17.80
N ARG A 107 -2.16 13.37 -16.50
CA ARG A 107 -1.95 14.59 -15.70
C ARG A 107 -0.53 15.03 -16.01
N PRO A 108 -0.33 16.24 -16.56
CA PRO A 108 1.01 16.69 -16.88
C PRO A 108 1.80 16.56 -15.60
N ASN A 109 2.96 15.91 -15.66
CA ASN A 109 3.85 15.84 -14.52
C ASN A 109 4.04 17.28 -14.04
N PRO A 110 3.56 17.67 -12.83
CA PRO A 110 3.69 19.04 -12.36
C PRO A 110 5.16 19.49 -12.30
N LEU A 111 6.08 18.51 -12.29
CA LEU A 111 7.53 18.69 -12.23
C LEU A 111 8.22 18.65 -13.61
N LEU A 112 7.48 18.59 -14.73
CA LEU A 112 8.03 18.83 -16.09
C LEU A 112 7.71 20.25 -16.61
N HIS A 113 6.97 21.06 -15.85
CA HIS A 113 6.64 22.44 -16.23
C HIS A 113 7.56 23.50 -15.62
N THR A 114 8.48 23.10 -14.75
CA THR A 114 9.51 24.01 -14.24
C THR A 114 10.77 23.81 -15.07
N ARG A 115 10.95 24.74 -16.01
CA ARG A 115 12.24 25.03 -16.67
C ARG A 115 13.33 25.25 -15.62
#